data_AF-A0A0W0ZBV1-F1
#
_entry.id   AF-A0A0W0ZBV1-F1
#
_cell.length_a   1.000
_cell.length_b   1.000
_cell.length_c   1.000
_cell.angle_alpha   90.00
_cell.angle_beta   90.00
_cell.angle_gamma   90.00
#
_symmetry.space_group_name_H-M   'P 1'
#
loop_
_entity.id
_entity.type
_entity.pdbx_description
1 polymer ?
#
loop_
_entity_poly.entity_id
_entity_poly.type
_entity_poly.pdbx_seq_one_letter_code
_entity_poly.pdbx_strand_id
1 'polypeptide(L)'
;MVTDSAAVPTSVTSGAATLTVNAALSTSAPSNTTVDAGQTATFSTTASNGTSPYSYQWQISTGGAYSNVSSGTGGTSATYTTASLTTGSSGNTYR
;
A
#
# COMPACT_ATOMS: atom_id res chain seq x y z
N MET A 1 -11.84 -36.02 -8.75
CA MET A 1 -12.61 -37.23 -8.43
C MET A 1 -11.82 -37.98 -7.38
N VAL A 2 -12.44 -38.27 -6.25
CA VAL A 2 -11.85 -39.06 -5.16
C VAL A 2 -12.62 -40.37 -5.10
N THR A 3 -11.90 -41.48 -5.05
CA THR A 3 -12.47 -42.83 -4.96
C THR A 3 -11.98 -43.46 -3.67
N ASP A 4 -12.90 -44.03 -2.89
CA ASP A 4 -12.54 -44.73 -1.64
C ASP A 4 -12.04 -46.16 -1.90
N SER A 5 -11.35 -46.75 -0.92
CA SER A 5 -10.74 -48.09 -0.99
C SER A 5 -11.61 -49.22 -0.42
N ALA A 6 -12.91 -49.00 -0.16
CA ALA A 6 -13.83 -50.06 0.26
C ALA A 6 -13.97 -51.19 -0.77
N ALA A 7 -14.43 -52.37 -0.32
CA ALA A 7 -14.64 -53.55 -1.16
C ALA A 7 -15.58 -53.32 -2.35
N VAL A 8 -16.52 -52.37 -2.22
CA VAL A 8 -17.26 -51.76 -3.34
C VAL A 8 -16.94 -50.26 -3.33
N PRO A 9 -16.03 -49.78 -4.18
CA PRO A 9 -15.58 -48.40 -4.15
C PRO A 9 -16.67 -47.45 -4.67
N THR A 10 -16.75 -46.26 -4.06
CA THR A 10 -17.57 -45.15 -4.55
C THR A 10 -16.68 -43.96 -4.89
N SER A 11 -17.12 -43.13 -5.83
CA SER A 11 -16.37 -41.97 -6.28
C SER A 11 -17.20 -40.71 -6.23
N VAL A 12 -16.58 -39.61 -5.83
CA VAL A 12 -17.17 -38.27 -5.82
C VAL A 12 -16.26 -37.32 -6.59
N THR A 13 -16.85 -36.53 -7.48
CA THR A 13 -16.15 -35.43 -8.16
C THR A 13 -16.24 -34.18 -7.31
N SER A 14 -15.10 -33.53 -7.05
CA SER A 14 -15.09 -32.25 -6.33
C SER A 14 -15.78 -31.17 -7.16
N GLY A 15 -16.23 -30.09 -6.51
CA GLY A 15 -16.59 -28.87 -7.22
C GLY A 15 -15.44 -28.31 -8.05
N ALA A 16 -15.75 -27.45 -9.01
CA ALA A 16 -14.75 -26.69 -9.76
C ALA A 16 -14.35 -25.43 -8.98
N ALA A 17 -13.08 -25.04 -9.09
CA ALA A 17 -12.58 -23.75 -8.61
C ALA A 17 -12.39 -22.80 -9.79
N THR A 18 -12.64 -21.51 -9.57
CA THR A 18 -12.39 -20.46 -10.56
C THR A 18 -11.07 -19.77 -10.24
N LEU A 19 -10.20 -19.65 -11.24
CA LEU A 19 -8.99 -18.83 -11.16
C LEU A 19 -9.31 -17.42 -11.69
N THR A 20 -8.93 -16.41 -10.91
CA THR A 20 -8.94 -15.01 -11.35
C THR A 20 -7.50 -14.50 -11.31
N VAL A 21 -7.07 -13.87 -12.40
CA VAL A 21 -5.76 -13.21 -12.49
C VAL A 21 -6.00 -11.71 -12.66
N ASN A 22 -5.55 -10.91 -11.68
CA ASN A 22 -5.63 -9.45 -11.74
C ASN A 22 -4.46 -8.87 -12.55
N ALA A 23 -4.64 -7.67 -13.10
CA ALA A 23 -3.53 -6.88 -13.62
C ALA A 23 -2.52 -6.56 -12.49
N ALA A 24 -1.25 -6.29 -12.86
CA ALA A 24 -0.20 -5.97 -11.91
C ALA A 24 -0.54 -4.71 -11.09
N LEU A 25 -0.25 -4.76 -9.79
CA LEU A 25 -0.47 -3.65 -8.86
C LEU A 25 0.32 -2.42 -9.31
N SER A 26 -0.31 -1.25 -9.23
CA SER A 26 0.28 0.04 -9.58
C SER A 26 -0.11 1.12 -8.56
N THR A 27 0.73 2.13 -8.42
CA THR A 27 0.48 3.31 -7.57
C THR A 27 0.74 4.62 -8.31
N SER A 28 0.05 5.69 -7.91
CA SER A 28 0.39 7.05 -8.35
C SER A 28 1.45 7.69 -7.45
N ALA A 29 2.30 8.52 -8.04
CA ALA A 29 3.24 9.33 -7.28
C ALA A 29 2.50 10.51 -6.61
N PRO A 30 2.86 10.86 -5.36
CA PRO A 30 2.33 12.07 -4.73
C PRO A 30 2.85 13.34 -5.42
N SER A 31 2.04 14.39 -5.37
CA SER A 31 2.42 15.71 -5.91
C SER A 31 3.36 16.48 -4.98
N ASN A 32 4.28 17.24 -5.58
CA ASN A 32 5.11 18.19 -4.84
C ASN A 32 4.24 19.25 -4.17
N THR A 33 4.60 19.64 -2.94
CA THR A 33 3.87 20.62 -2.14
C THR A 33 4.85 21.62 -1.53
N THR A 34 4.43 22.88 -1.43
CA THR A 34 5.17 23.95 -0.75
C THR A 34 4.24 24.59 0.28
N VAL A 35 4.72 24.73 1.51
CA VAL A 35 4.00 25.33 2.63
C VAL A 35 4.93 26.24 3.42
N ASP A 36 4.36 27.16 4.20
CA ASP A 36 5.15 28.01 5.09
C ASP A 36 5.60 27.24 6.34
N ALA A 37 6.68 27.70 6.97
CA ALA A 37 7.14 27.15 8.23
C ALA A 37 6.03 27.19 9.31
N GLY A 38 5.87 26.10 10.04
CA GLY A 38 4.81 25.88 11.03
C GLY A 38 3.58 25.14 10.48
N GLN A 39 3.36 25.13 9.16
CA GLN A 39 2.24 24.43 8.53
C GLN A 39 2.54 22.93 8.34
N THR A 40 1.49 22.16 8.04
CA THR A 40 1.58 20.75 7.64
C THR A 40 1.39 20.61 6.14
N ALA A 41 1.90 19.52 5.57
CA ALA A 41 1.65 19.13 4.18
C ALA A 41 0.89 17.81 4.14
N THR A 42 0.04 17.62 3.14
CA THR A 42 -0.70 16.38 2.91
C THR A 42 -0.31 15.79 1.56
N PHE A 43 0.09 14.53 1.57
CA PHE A 43 0.42 13.75 0.39
C PHE A 43 -0.57 12.59 0.25
N SER A 44 -0.90 12.24 -0.99
CA SER A 44 -1.78 11.11 -1.29
C SER A 44 -1.21 10.27 -2.42
N THR A 45 -1.49 8.97 -2.36
CA THR A 45 -1.27 8.01 -3.44
C THR A 45 -2.54 7.20 -3.63
N THR A 46 -2.72 6.68 -4.84
CA THR A 46 -3.82 5.78 -5.19
C THR A 46 -3.26 4.45 -5.65
N ALA A 47 -3.66 3.36 -5.00
CA ALA A 47 -3.40 2.01 -5.49
C ALA A 47 -4.46 1.61 -6.51
N SER A 48 -4.04 0.94 -7.58
CA SER A 48 -4.90 0.41 -8.64
C SER A 48 -4.44 -0.97 -9.08
N ASN A 49 -5.37 -1.78 -9.61
CA ASN A 49 -5.14 -3.18 -9.98
C ASN A 49 -4.71 -4.05 -8.78
N GLY A 50 -4.15 -5.24 -9.04
CA GLY A 50 -3.82 -6.20 -8.00
C GLY A 50 -5.06 -6.71 -7.26
N THR A 51 -4.85 -7.12 -6.01
CA THR A 51 -5.89 -7.74 -5.18
C THR A 51 -6.04 -6.94 -3.88
N SER A 52 -7.27 -6.51 -3.62
CA SER A 52 -7.67 -5.79 -2.40
C SER A 52 -7.83 -6.76 -1.21
N PRO A 53 -7.58 -6.34 0.05
CA PRO A 53 -7.29 -4.98 0.51
C PRO A 53 -5.82 -4.56 0.37
N TYR A 54 -5.60 -3.28 0.06
CA TYR A 54 -4.26 -2.70 -0.03
C TYR A 54 -3.73 -2.27 1.34
N SER A 55 -2.41 -2.38 1.52
CA SER A 55 -1.68 -1.85 2.67
C SER A 55 -0.76 -0.72 2.21
N TYR A 56 -0.62 0.33 3.04
CA TYR A 56 0.20 1.50 2.72
C TYR A 56 1.29 1.68 3.77
N GLN A 57 2.41 2.29 3.36
CA GLN A 57 3.48 2.71 4.25
C GLN A 57 4.16 3.94 3.64
N TRP A 58 4.01 5.09 4.30
CA TRP A 58 4.72 6.30 3.93
C TRP A 58 6.14 6.29 4.47
N GLN A 59 7.05 6.80 3.64
CA GLN A 59 8.45 6.96 3.98
C GLN A 59 8.91 8.39 3.70
N ILE A 60 9.90 8.82 4.48
CA ILE A 60 10.57 10.11 4.32
C ILE A 60 12.06 9.88 4.06
N SER A 61 12.65 10.70 3.19
CA SER A 61 14.09 10.88 3.08
C SER A 61 14.44 12.35 3.27
N THR A 62 15.47 12.61 4.07
CA THR A 62 16.02 13.95 4.36
C THR A 62 17.40 14.13 3.70
N GLY A 63 17.58 13.59 2.50
CA GLY A 63 18.85 13.60 1.76
C GLY A 63 19.64 12.28 1.78
N GLY A 64 18.98 11.16 2.07
CA GLY A 64 19.60 9.84 2.14
C GLY A 64 18.63 8.70 1.86
N ALA A 65 18.79 7.58 2.56
CA ALA A 65 17.86 6.46 2.48
C ALA A 65 16.48 6.85 3.03
N TYR A 66 15.44 6.23 2.48
CA TYR A 66 14.09 6.36 3.00
C TYR A 66 13.91 5.53 4.27
N SER A 67 13.23 6.12 5.25
CA SER A 67 12.76 5.45 6.46
C SER A 67 11.28 5.71 6.67
N ASN A 68 10.61 4.83 7.40
CA ASN A 68 9.18 4.98 7.67
C ASN A 68 8.93 6.28 8.43
N VAL A 69 7.87 7.00 8.06
CA VAL A 69 7.46 8.18 8.81
C VAL A 69 7.12 7.79 10.25
N SER A 70 7.69 8.52 11.21
CA SER A 70 7.47 8.28 12.65
C SER A 70 6.66 9.39 13.33
N SER A 71 6.29 10.44 12.57
CA SER A 71 5.52 11.60 13.01
C SER A 71 4.39 11.89 12.04
N GLY A 72 3.45 12.75 12.40
CA GLY A 72 2.27 13.05 11.56
C GLY A 72 1.17 12.00 11.70
N THR A 73 0.26 11.97 10.74
CA THR A 73 -0.92 11.08 10.75
C THR A 73 -1.13 10.41 9.39
N GLY A 74 -1.66 9.19 9.37
CA GLY A 74 -1.94 8.46 8.12
C GLY A 74 -0.72 7.77 7.50
N GLY A 75 0.35 7.52 8.26
CA GLY A 75 1.56 6.85 7.75
C GLY A 75 1.33 5.45 7.16
N THR A 76 0.19 4.82 7.44
CA THR A 76 -0.23 3.52 6.89
C THR A 76 -1.55 3.61 6.10
N SER A 77 -1.89 4.80 5.61
CA SER A 77 -3.10 5.08 4.83
C SER A 77 -2.75 5.60 3.43
N ALA A 78 -3.73 5.66 2.54
CA ALA A 78 -3.57 6.24 1.20
C ALA A 78 -3.16 7.73 1.22
N THR A 79 -3.47 8.43 2.32
CA THR A 79 -3.15 9.84 2.55
C THR A 79 -2.34 9.97 3.83
N TYR A 80 -1.25 10.74 3.78
CA TYR A 80 -0.40 11.07 4.92
C TYR A 80 -0.31 12.59 5.08
N THR A 81 -0.45 13.05 6.32
CA THR A 81 -0.26 14.45 6.71
C THR A 81 0.94 14.54 7.63
N THR A 82 1.90 15.40 7.30
CA THR A 82 3.11 15.61 8.09
C THR A 82 2.80 16.21 9.46
N ALA A 83 3.74 16.10 10.39
CA ALA A 83 3.81 17.05 11.51
C ALA A 83 4.13 18.47 11.01
N SER A 84 4.04 19.48 11.88
CA SER A 84 4.42 20.86 11.54
C SER A 84 5.85 20.92 11.01
N LEU A 85 6.01 21.51 9.83
CA LEU A 85 7.28 21.58 9.10
C LEU A 85 8.06 22.85 9.48
N THR A 86 9.37 22.79 9.29
CA THR A 86 10.26 23.94 9.45
C THR A 86 10.98 24.24 8.13
N THR A 87 11.66 25.38 8.04
CA THR A 87 12.52 25.68 6.88
C THR A 87 13.63 24.63 6.70
N GLY A 88 14.06 23.97 7.78
CA GLY A 88 15.01 22.84 7.70
C GLY A 88 14.43 21.56 7.09
N SER A 89 13.11 21.51 6.85
CA SER A 89 12.46 20.38 6.16
C SER A 89 12.48 20.51 4.63
N SER A 90 12.94 21.66 4.10
CA SER A 90 13.04 21.87 2.66
C SER A 90 13.99 20.84 2.02
N GLY A 91 13.53 20.22 0.93
CA GLY A 91 14.27 19.15 0.24
C GLY A 91 13.96 17.74 0.75
N ASN A 92 13.18 17.60 1.82
CA ASN A 92 12.65 16.29 2.21
C ASN A 92 11.75 15.73 1.10
N THR A 93 11.81 14.42 0.88
CA THR A 93 10.98 13.72 -0.11
C THR A 93 10.14 12.65 0.57
N TYR A 94 8.93 12.44 0.05
CA TYR A 94 7.93 11.53 0.61
C TYR A 94 7.42 10.59 -0.46
N ARG A 95 7.20 9.32 -0.11
CA ARG A 95 6.68 8.27 -1.00
C ARG A 95 5.90 7.22 -0.24
#